data_AF-A0A2V9IPR1-F1
#
_entry.id   AF-A0A2V9IPR1-F1
#
_cell.length_a   1.000
_cell.length_b   1.000
_cell.length_c   1.000
_cell.angle_alpha   90.00
_cell.angle_beta   90.00
_cell.angle_gamma   90.00
#
_symmetry.space_group_name_H-M   'P 1'
#
loop_
_entity.id
_entity.type
_entity.pdbx_description
1 polymer ?
#
loop_
_entity_poly.entity_id
_entity_poly.type
_entity_poly.pdbx_seq_one_letter_code
_entity_poly.pdbx_strand_id
1 'polypeptide(L)'
;MFLAPGASAPRVVVVCAAEPGDGCTWVCASLGKTLASLTKGSVCLVDANLRSPFLYRHFGGEGLRGLTVVDRGTVRSSARQLGSSNLWLMSCAEPASDALAALTSDAHRERIAGLRAAFQYVLIDSGPVNACAEPVMLGQLADGVVLVVKSNSTKRESVWSAKESLEAAGVRFLGAVLNARAFPLPEALYRRL
;
A
#
# COMPACT_ATOMS: atom_id res chain seq x y z
N MET A 1 -2.98 -10.80 9.42
CA MET A 1 -2.96 -9.36 9.77
C MET A 1 -4.37 -8.77 9.74
N PHE A 2 -4.97 -8.52 8.56
CA PHE A 2 -6.33 -7.96 8.44
C PHE A 2 -7.46 -8.85 8.99
N LEU A 3 -7.24 -10.16 9.03
CA LEU A 3 -8.21 -11.17 9.47
C LEU A 3 -7.92 -11.70 10.88
N ALA A 4 -7.06 -11.03 11.63
CA ALA A 4 -6.77 -11.44 13.00
C ALA A 4 -8.03 -11.29 13.88
N PRO A 5 -8.38 -12.27 14.72
CA PRO A 5 -9.54 -12.17 15.61
C PRO A 5 -9.38 -11.01 16.62
N GLY A 6 -10.42 -10.20 16.80
CA GLY A 6 -10.48 -9.13 17.82
C GLY A 6 -10.70 -7.72 17.26
N ALA A 7 -11.12 -6.78 18.12
CA ALA A 7 -11.51 -5.41 17.76
C ALA A 7 -10.36 -4.49 17.30
N SER A 8 -9.11 -4.98 17.23
CA SER A 8 -7.90 -4.20 16.93
C SER A 8 -7.26 -4.56 15.57
N ALA A 9 -7.96 -5.32 14.71
CA ALA A 9 -7.44 -5.66 13.39
C ALA A 9 -7.26 -4.38 12.53
N PRO A 10 -6.08 -4.17 11.92
CA PRO A 10 -5.84 -2.99 11.10
C PRO A 10 -6.74 -3.01 9.87
N ARG A 11 -7.31 -1.85 9.52
CA ARG A 11 -8.19 -1.64 8.36
C ARG A 11 -7.50 -0.84 7.27
N VAL A 12 -6.69 0.15 7.64
CA VAL A 12 -5.91 0.97 6.72
C VAL A 12 -4.43 0.64 6.93
N VAL A 13 -3.78 0.12 5.90
CA VAL A 13 -2.38 -0.30 5.99
C VAL A 13 -1.62 0.22 4.80
N VAL A 14 -0.45 0.78 5.10
CA VAL A 14 0.52 1.17 4.07
C VAL A 14 1.41 -0.02 3.77
N VAL A 15 1.53 -0.34 2.50
CA VAL A 15 2.54 -1.27 1.98
C VAL A 15 3.61 -0.41 1.34
N CYS A 16 4.85 -0.52 1.81
CA CYS A 16 5.99 0.21 1.26
C CYS A 16 7.19 -0.72 1.09
N ALA A 17 8.19 -0.28 0.34
CA ALA A 17 9.47 -0.97 0.19
C ALA A 17 10.55 -0.35 1.08
N ALA A 18 11.62 -1.10 1.37
CA ALA A 18 12.85 -0.47 1.87
C ALA A 18 13.55 0.30 0.75
N GLU A 19 13.70 -0.34 -0.41
CA GLU A 19 14.43 0.19 -1.57
C GLU A 19 13.59 0.15 -2.87
N PRO A 20 13.90 0.99 -3.87
CA PRO A 20 13.29 0.90 -5.19
C PRO A 20 13.43 -0.51 -5.79
N GLY A 21 12.34 -1.06 -6.34
CA GLY A 21 12.36 -2.36 -7.02
C GLY A 21 12.16 -3.58 -6.11
N ASP A 22 11.84 -3.39 -4.82
CA ASP A 22 11.54 -4.51 -3.91
C ASP A 22 10.20 -5.22 -4.20
N GLY A 23 9.41 -4.68 -5.13
CA GLY A 23 8.15 -5.27 -5.59
C GLY A 23 6.93 -4.93 -4.73
N CYS A 24 6.98 -3.81 -4.00
CA CYS A 24 5.90 -3.31 -3.15
C CYS A 24 4.53 -3.30 -3.85
N THR A 25 4.43 -2.65 -5.03
CA THR A 25 3.19 -2.58 -5.81
C THR A 25 2.60 -3.95 -6.12
N TRP A 26 3.45 -4.93 -6.49
CA TRP A 26 3.00 -6.27 -6.80
C TRP A 26 2.48 -7.00 -5.56
N VAL A 27 3.17 -6.86 -4.43
CA VAL A 27 2.75 -7.40 -3.13
C VAL A 27 1.44 -6.75 -2.70
N CYS A 28 1.31 -5.43 -2.80
CA CYS A 28 0.09 -4.68 -2.47
C CYS A 28 -1.10 -5.15 -3.32
N ALA A 29 -0.93 -5.25 -4.64
CA ALA A 29 -1.98 -5.72 -5.54
C ALA A 29 -2.39 -7.18 -5.25
N SER A 30 -1.42 -8.05 -5.00
CA SER A 30 -1.68 -9.48 -4.70
C SER A 30 -2.38 -9.65 -3.36
N LEU A 31 -1.97 -8.89 -2.34
CA LEU A 31 -2.61 -8.84 -1.04
C LEU A 31 -4.06 -8.35 -1.14
N GLY A 32 -4.32 -7.30 -1.93
CA GLY A 32 -5.68 -6.80 -2.16
C GLY A 32 -6.58 -7.81 -2.85
N LYS A 33 -6.11 -8.45 -3.93
CA LYS A 33 -6.85 -9.52 -4.61
C LYS A 33 -7.19 -10.68 -3.65
N THR A 34 -6.22 -11.07 -2.83
CA THR A 34 -6.40 -12.16 -1.85
C THR A 34 -7.40 -11.77 -0.77
N LEU A 35 -7.26 -10.56 -0.19
CA LEU A 35 -8.16 -10.06 0.85
C LEU A 35 -9.60 -9.89 0.34
N ALA A 36 -9.77 -9.41 -0.90
CA ALA A 36 -11.06 -9.32 -1.55
C ALA A 36 -11.69 -10.71 -1.75
N SER A 37 -10.89 -11.73 -2.10
CA SER A 37 -11.37 -13.10 -2.29
C SER A 37 -11.74 -13.81 -0.97
N LEU A 38 -11.08 -13.45 0.13
CA LEU A 38 -11.30 -14.07 1.45
C LEU A 38 -12.39 -13.38 2.28
N THR A 39 -12.88 -12.21 1.85
CA THR A 39 -13.87 -11.42 2.61
C THR A 39 -15.03 -10.98 1.72
N LYS A 40 -16.18 -10.66 2.31
CA LYS A 40 -17.27 -9.98 1.60
C LYS A 40 -17.15 -8.45 1.63
N GLY A 41 -16.20 -7.93 2.43
CA GLY A 41 -16.01 -6.52 2.68
C GLY A 41 -15.40 -5.78 1.50
N SER A 42 -15.69 -4.49 1.35
CA SER A 42 -15.06 -3.70 0.30
C SER A 42 -13.57 -3.47 0.60
N VAL A 43 -12.71 -3.80 -0.36
CA VAL A 43 -11.25 -3.62 -0.29
C VAL A 43 -10.85 -2.55 -1.30
N CYS A 44 -10.17 -1.49 -0.86
CA CYS A 44 -9.65 -0.46 -1.73
C CYS A 44 -8.12 -0.52 -1.79
N LEU A 45 -7.59 -0.63 -3.00
CA LEU A 45 -6.18 -0.38 -3.31
C LEU A 45 -6.03 1.10 -3.65
N VAL A 46 -5.04 1.75 -3.05
CA VAL A 46 -4.73 3.16 -3.29
C VAL A 46 -3.30 3.25 -3.80
N ASP A 47 -3.12 3.80 -5.01
CA ASP A 47 -1.79 4.15 -5.52
C ASP A 47 -1.38 5.50 -4.91
N ALA A 48 -0.41 5.46 -4.01
CA ALA A 48 0.18 6.63 -3.36
C ALA A 48 1.69 6.71 -3.60
N ASN A 49 2.23 5.93 -4.54
CA ASN A 49 3.61 6.09 -5.01
C ASN A 49 3.64 7.20 -6.07
N LEU A 50 3.66 8.44 -5.62
CA LEU A 50 3.54 9.62 -6.48
C LEU A 50 4.72 9.78 -7.45
N ARG A 51 5.87 9.19 -7.12
CA ARG A 51 7.07 9.22 -7.97
C ARG A 51 6.98 8.24 -9.14
N SER A 52 6.44 7.05 -8.89
CA SER A 52 6.39 5.96 -9.88
C SER A 52 5.09 5.16 -9.76
N PRO A 53 3.93 5.78 -10.06
CA PRO A 53 2.64 5.11 -9.90
C PRO A 53 2.49 3.98 -10.91
N PHE A 54 1.98 2.83 -10.45
CA PHE A 54 1.98 1.60 -11.25
C PHE A 54 0.80 0.67 -10.99
N LEU A 55 0.01 0.86 -9.92
CA LEU A 55 -1.15 -0.01 -9.66
C LEU A 55 -2.19 0.09 -10.78
N TYR A 56 -2.42 1.28 -11.35
CA TYR A 56 -3.37 1.46 -12.45
C TYR A 56 -3.00 0.63 -13.69
N ARG A 57 -1.70 0.52 -14.01
CA ARG A 57 -1.20 -0.33 -15.10
C ARG A 57 -1.41 -1.80 -14.80
N HIS A 58 -1.17 -2.23 -13.55
CA HIS A 58 -1.38 -3.61 -13.11
C HIS A 58 -2.83 -4.09 -13.28
N PHE A 59 -3.80 -3.16 -13.19
CA PHE A 59 -5.23 -3.44 -13.33
C PHE A 59 -5.85 -2.89 -14.63
N GLY A 60 -5.02 -2.53 -15.62
CA GLY A 60 -5.45 -2.14 -16.96
C GLY A 60 -6.41 -0.95 -17.01
N GLY A 61 -6.24 0.06 -16.14
CA GLY A 61 -7.11 1.24 -16.12
C GLY A 61 -6.39 2.50 -16.64
N GLU A 62 -7.03 3.24 -17.55
CA GLU A 62 -6.63 4.62 -17.89
C GLU A 62 -7.56 5.62 -17.19
N GLY A 63 -7.08 6.86 -16.97
CA GLY A 63 -7.94 8.00 -16.61
C GLY A 63 -8.61 7.96 -15.22
N LEU A 64 -8.02 7.30 -14.23
CA LEU A 64 -8.57 7.25 -12.88
C LEU A 64 -8.39 8.60 -12.16
N ARG A 65 -9.48 9.14 -11.60
CA ARG A 65 -9.39 10.17 -10.56
C ARG A 65 -8.63 9.58 -9.37
N GLY A 66 -7.80 10.39 -8.73
CA GLY A 66 -6.85 9.86 -7.77
C GLY A 66 -6.80 10.59 -6.44
N LEU A 67 -6.04 10.02 -5.50
CA LEU A 67 -5.83 10.47 -4.12
C LEU A 67 -5.46 11.95 -4.02
N THR A 68 -4.85 12.52 -5.06
CA THR A 68 -4.40 13.92 -5.14
C THR A 68 -5.40 14.91 -5.73
N VAL A 69 -6.50 14.44 -6.35
CA VAL A 69 -7.54 15.33 -6.93
C VAL A 69 -8.71 15.46 -5.97
N VAL A 70 -8.72 16.51 -5.15
CA VAL A 70 -9.82 16.78 -4.22
C VAL A 70 -11.00 17.33 -5.04
N ASP A 71 -12.03 16.51 -5.23
CA ASP A 71 -13.27 16.93 -5.88
C ASP A 71 -14.41 17.12 -4.86
N ARG A 72 -15.53 17.69 -5.30
CA ARG A 72 -16.72 17.88 -4.45
C ARG A 72 -17.49 16.58 -4.15
N GLY A 73 -17.04 15.45 -4.69
CA GLY A 73 -17.68 14.16 -4.56
C GLY A 73 -17.27 13.39 -3.30
N THR A 74 -17.81 12.20 -3.13
CA THR A 74 -17.37 11.30 -2.06
C THR A 74 -16.01 10.69 -2.43
N VAL A 75 -15.20 10.33 -1.43
CA VAL A 75 -13.95 9.60 -1.66
C VAL A 75 -14.17 8.31 -2.47
N ARG A 76 -15.32 7.64 -2.28
CA ARG A 76 -15.67 6.43 -3.02
C ARG A 76 -15.93 6.68 -4.51
N SER A 77 -16.48 7.83 -4.89
CA SER A 77 -16.68 8.18 -6.31
C SER A 77 -15.37 8.43 -7.05
N SER A 78 -14.27 8.67 -6.34
CA SER A 78 -12.92 8.75 -6.93
C SER A 78 -12.26 7.37 -7.06
N ALA A 79 -12.90 6.27 -6.64
CA ALA A 79 -12.39 4.91 -6.78
C ALA A 79 -13.20 4.13 -7.83
N ARG A 80 -12.51 3.28 -8.59
CA ARG A 80 -13.13 2.39 -9.59
C ARG A 80 -13.24 0.98 -9.04
N GLN A 81 -14.41 0.36 -9.17
CA GLN A 81 -14.57 -1.06 -8.88
C GLN A 81 -13.91 -1.92 -9.96
N LEU A 82 -13.19 -2.96 -9.57
CA LEU A 82 -12.48 -3.86 -10.47
C LEU A 82 -13.33 -5.09 -10.79
N GLY A 83 -13.88 -5.13 -12.01
CA GLY A 83 -14.77 -6.19 -12.47
C GLY A 83 -16.03 -6.29 -11.61
N SER A 84 -16.50 -7.51 -11.37
CA SER A 84 -17.63 -7.81 -10.49
C SER A 84 -17.24 -8.10 -9.03
N SER A 85 -16.00 -7.79 -8.64
CA SER A 85 -15.48 -8.08 -7.30
C SER A 85 -15.75 -6.96 -6.28
N ASN A 86 -15.53 -7.23 -5.00
CA ASN A 86 -15.49 -6.24 -3.91
C ASN A 86 -14.15 -5.46 -3.85
N LEU A 87 -13.28 -5.58 -4.86
CA LEU A 87 -12.01 -4.87 -4.97
C LEU A 87 -12.19 -3.55 -5.73
N TRP A 88 -11.62 -2.50 -5.19
CA TRP A 88 -11.66 -1.14 -5.70
C TRP A 88 -10.24 -0.62 -5.88
N LEU A 89 -10.06 0.29 -6.83
CA LEU A 89 -8.78 0.94 -7.11
C LEU A 89 -8.97 2.45 -7.16
N MET A 90 -8.18 3.15 -6.36
CA MET A 90 -7.97 4.59 -6.42
C MET A 90 -6.53 4.82 -6.90
N SER A 91 -6.35 5.59 -7.98
CA SER A 91 -5.01 5.95 -8.45
C SER A 91 -4.46 7.13 -7.63
N CYS A 92 -3.21 7.51 -7.85
CA CYS A 92 -2.85 8.92 -7.70
C CYS A 92 -3.27 9.65 -8.99
N ALA A 93 -3.53 10.96 -8.95
CA ALA A 93 -3.64 11.69 -10.21
C ALA A 93 -2.25 11.77 -10.89
N GLU A 94 -2.17 12.37 -12.08
CA GLU A 94 -0.90 12.53 -12.79
C GLU A 94 0.23 13.04 -11.87
N PRO A 95 1.48 12.61 -12.09
CA PRO A 95 2.63 13.07 -11.30
C PRO A 95 2.73 14.60 -11.36
N ALA A 96 2.22 15.28 -10.34
CA ALA A 96 2.35 16.73 -10.21
C ALA A 96 3.72 17.06 -9.60
N SER A 97 4.33 18.17 -10.03
CA SER A 97 5.59 18.69 -9.48
C SER A 97 5.55 18.86 -7.95
N ASP A 98 4.36 19.08 -7.38
CA ASP A 98 4.14 19.37 -5.95
C ASP A 98 3.32 18.28 -5.22
N ALA A 99 3.33 17.05 -5.73
CA ALA A 99 2.46 15.99 -5.23
C ALA A 99 2.71 15.65 -3.72
N LEU A 100 3.90 15.93 -3.20
CA LEU A 100 4.21 15.78 -1.77
C LEU A 100 3.52 16.86 -0.90
N ALA A 101 3.45 18.11 -1.38
CA ALA A 101 2.74 19.18 -0.68
C ALA A 101 1.23 18.93 -0.65
N ALA A 102 0.69 18.25 -1.67
CA ALA A 102 -0.69 17.81 -1.66
C ALA A 102 -0.94 16.82 -0.50
N LEU A 103 -0.08 15.81 -0.31
CA LEU A 103 -0.22 14.80 0.75
C LEU A 103 -0.20 15.35 2.17
N THR A 104 0.46 16.48 2.42
CA THR A 104 0.56 17.08 3.77
C THR A 104 -0.62 17.99 4.12
N SER A 105 -1.47 18.33 3.15
CA SER A 105 -2.64 19.20 3.37
C SER A 105 -3.73 18.52 4.21
N ASP A 106 -4.51 19.33 4.94
CA ASP A 106 -5.64 18.84 5.73
C ASP A 106 -6.66 18.09 4.87
N ALA A 107 -6.87 18.54 3.63
CA ALA A 107 -7.75 17.89 2.66
C ALA A 107 -7.34 16.43 2.36
N HIS A 108 -6.04 16.13 2.37
CA HIS A 108 -5.54 14.77 2.17
C HIS A 108 -5.70 13.89 3.41
N ARG A 109 -5.51 14.45 4.62
CA ARG A 109 -5.80 13.75 5.87
C ARG A 109 -7.29 13.36 5.93
N GLU A 110 -8.17 14.28 5.56
CA GLU A 110 -9.61 14.04 5.46
C GLU A 110 -9.94 12.95 4.43
N ARG A 111 -9.22 12.88 3.29
CA ARG A 111 -9.42 11.81 2.32
C ARG A 111 -9.02 10.44 2.84
N ILE A 112 -7.91 10.31 3.57
CA ILE A 112 -7.54 9.03 4.19
C ILE A 112 -8.59 8.63 5.24
N ALA A 113 -9.11 9.57 6.01
CA ALA A 113 -10.24 9.33 6.92
C ALA A 113 -11.52 8.90 6.16
N GLY A 114 -11.82 9.54 5.03
CA GLY A 114 -12.94 9.19 4.16
C GLY A 114 -12.79 7.81 3.52
N LEU A 115 -11.57 7.38 3.17
CA LEU A 115 -11.30 6.02 2.70
C LEU A 115 -11.65 4.99 3.78
N ARG A 116 -11.24 5.25 5.02
CA ARG A 116 -11.57 4.40 6.18
C ARG A 116 -13.08 4.29 6.40
N ALA A 117 -13.83 5.38 6.20
CA ALA A 117 -15.28 5.37 6.31
C ALA A 117 -15.96 4.63 5.14
N ALA A 118 -15.42 4.77 3.92
CA ALA A 118 -16.04 4.24 2.70
C ALA A 118 -15.73 2.77 2.40
N PHE A 119 -14.62 2.25 2.92
CA PHE A 119 -14.12 0.90 2.64
C PHE A 119 -13.85 0.10 3.91
N GLN A 120 -14.16 -1.19 3.89
CA GLN A 120 -13.88 -2.06 5.02
C GLN A 120 -12.37 -2.22 5.22
N TYR A 121 -11.62 -2.39 4.12
CA TYR A 121 -10.17 -2.48 4.12
C TYR A 121 -9.55 -1.53 3.08
N VAL A 122 -8.41 -0.95 3.41
CA VAL A 122 -7.66 -0.04 2.55
C VAL A 122 -6.19 -0.45 2.58
N LEU A 123 -5.64 -0.72 1.40
CA LEU A 123 -4.22 -0.98 1.18
C LEU A 123 -3.65 0.16 0.38
N ILE A 124 -2.67 0.87 0.95
CA ILE A 124 -2.03 2.02 0.33
C ILE A 124 -0.67 1.57 -0.18
N ASP A 125 -0.50 1.49 -1.50
CA ASP A 125 0.81 1.27 -2.14
C ASP A 125 1.60 2.57 -2.10
N SER A 126 2.75 2.55 -1.44
CA SER A 126 3.63 3.70 -1.31
C SER A 126 5.01 3.39 -1.86
N GLY A 127 5.78 4.45 -2.14
CA GLY A 127 7.17 4.32 -2.56
C GLY A 127 8.11 3.74 -1.50
N PRO A 128 9.41 3.65 -1.79
CA PRO A 128 10.41 3.13 -0.86
C PRO A 128 10.74 4.13 0.25
N VAL A 129 10.80 3.66 1.49
CA VAL A 129 11.03 4.50 2.69
C VAL A 129 12.33 5.29 2.58
N ASN A 130 13.40 4.68 2.06
CA ASN A 130 14.71 5.32 2.00
C ASN A 130 14.85 6.36 0.86
N ALA A 131 13.88 6.48 -0.04
CA ALA A 131 13.96 7.42 -1.17
C ALA A 131 12.82 8.45 -1.21
N CYS A 132 11.80 8.31 -0.36
CA CYS A 132 10.62 9.17 -0.40
C CYS A 132 9.92 9.26 0.97
N ALA A 133 9.17 10.34 1.21
CA ALA A 133 8.58 10.66 2.52
C ALA A 133 7.15 10.11 2.67
N GLU A 134 6.51 9.73 1.56
CA GLU A 134 5.13 9.24 1.48
C GLU A 134 4.86 8.08 2.46
N PRO A 135 5.72 7.04 2.59
CA PRO A 135 5.46 5.94 3.51
C PRO A 135 5.33 6.37 4.97
N VAL A 136 6.15 7.33 5.38
CA VAL A 136 6.15 7.86 6.76
C VAL A 136 4.89 8.67 7.00
N MET A 137 4.59 9.62 6.11
CA MET A 137 3.41 10.48 6.22
C MET A 137 2.09 9.68 6.21
N LEU A 138 1.96 8.74 5.26
CA LEU A 138 0.79 7.88 5.16
C LEU A 138 0.72 6.91 6.35
N GLY A 139 1.87 6.43 6.84
CA GLY A 139 1.97 5.56 8.00
C GLY A 139 1.43 6.20 9.28
N GLN A 140 1.59 7.52 9.45
CA GLN A 140 1.03 8.27 10.58
C GLN A 140 -0.51 8.39 10.53
N LEU A 141 -1.11 8.21 9.35
CA LEU A 141 -2.56 8.30 9.13
C LEU A 141 -3.22 6.91 9.05
N ALA A 142 -2.41 5.87 8.88
CA ALA A 142 -2.83 4.48 8.77
C ALA A 142 -2.76 3.76 10.13
N ASP A 143 -3.29 2.53 10.18
CA ASP A 143 -3.16 1.66 11.36
C ASP A 143 -1.76 1.04 11.49
N GLY A 144 -0.94 1.19 10.45
CA GLY A 144 0.46 0.81 10.44
C GLY A 144 1.01 0.51 9.05
N VAL A 145 2.28 0.09 9.02
CA VAL A 145 3.05 -0.17 7.81
C VAL A 145 3.50 -1.63 7.73
N VAL A 146 3.48 -2.16 6.51
CA VAL A 146 4.12 -3.41 6.11
C VAL A 146 5.27 -3.10 5.18
N LEU A 147 6.48 -3.54 5.55
CA LEU A 147 7.69 -3.31 4.77
C LEU A 147 7.99 -4.50 3.85
N VAL A 148 8.05 -4.26 2.55
CA VAL A 148 8.43 -5.24 1.54
C VAL A 148 9.94 -5.19 1.35
N VAL A 149 10.57 -6.37 1.41
CA VAL A 149 12.01 -6.56 1.31
C VAL A 149 12.28 -7.62 0.25
N LYS A 150 13.17 -7.36 -0.69
CA LYS A 150 13.52 -8.31 -1.74
C LYS A 150 14.64 -9.24 -1.30
N SER A 151 14.36 -10.54 -1.33
CA SER A 151 15.32 -11.59 -1.00
C SER A 151 16.57 -11.50 -1.86
N ASN A 152 17.74 -11.69 -1.23
CA ASN A 152 19.06 -11.67 -1.88
C ASN A 152 19.38 -10.39 -2.67
N SER A 153 18.70 -9.28 -2.38
CA SER A 153 18.87 -8.01 -3.09
C SER A 153 18.94 -6.84 -2.11
N THR A 154 17.95 -6.69 -1.24
CA THR A 154 17.90 -5.58 -0.28
C THR A 154 18.90 -5.82 0.84
N LYS A 155 19.78 -4.85 1.08
CA LYS A 155 20.78 -4.90 2.17
C LYS A 155 20.10 -4.80 3.53
N ARG A 156 20.64 -5.49 4.53
CA ARG A 156 20.08 -5.51 5.89
C ARG A 156 20.08 -4.11 6.51
N GLU A 157 21.11 -3.32 6.23
CA GLU A 157 21.28 -1.94 6.69
C GLU A 157 20.18 -1.04 6.13
N SER A 158 19.84 -1.18 4.84
CA SER A 158 18.72 -0.45 4.22
C SER A 158 17.38 -0.77 4.89
N VAL A 159 17.14 -2.05 5.22
CA VAL A 159 15.92 -2.47 5.92
C VAL A 159 15.86 -1.88 7.33
N TRP A 160 17.00 -1.87 8.03
CA TRP A 160 17.08 -1.31 9.37
C TRP A 160 16.86 0.19 9.38
N SER A 161 17.52 0.92 8.47
CA SER A 161 17.34 2.37 8.30
C SER A 161 15.88 2.73 7.96
N ALA A 162 15.22 1.94 7.09
CA ALA A 162 13.80 2.13 6.78
C ALA A 162 12.92 1.93 8.02
N LYS A 163 13.18 0.87 8.79
CA LYS A 163 12.44 0.57 10.03
C LYS A 163 12.62 1.68 11.07
N GLU A 164 13.86 2.11 11.32
CA GLU A 164 14.17 3.18 12.27
C GLU A 164 13.49 4.49 11.87
N SER A 165 13.48 4.82 10.57
CA SER A 165 12.80 6.03 10.06
C SER A 165 11.29 6.00 10.35
N LEU A 166 10.65 4.83 10.19
CA LEU A 166 9.22 4.66 10.50
C LEU A 166 8.95 4.76 12.00
N GLU A 167 9.76 4.08 12.81
CA GLU A 167 9.62 4.06 14.27
C GLU A 167 9.86 5.44 14.90
N ALA A 168 10.89 6.17 14.44
CA ALA A 168 11.19 7.51 14.88
C ALA A 168 10.06 8.51 14.59
N ALA A 169 9.29 8.27 13.52
CA ALA A 169 8.11 9.06 13.17
C ALA A 169 6.82 8.62 13.89
N GLY A 170 6.91 7.67 14.82
CA GLY A 170 5.76 7.13 15.57
C GLY A 170 4.85 6.23 14.73
N VAL A 171 5.31 5.72 13.59
CA VAL A 171 4.52 4.85 12.73
C VAL A 171 4.52 3.43 13.28
N ARG A 172 3.35 2.83 13.44
CA ARG A 172 3.22 1.44 13.89
C ARG A 172 3.73 0.46 12.84
N PHE A 173 4.81 -0.24 13.15
CA PHE A 173 5.34 -1.30 12.30
C PHE A 173 4.55 -2.61 12.48
N LEU A 174 3.86 -3.07 11.44
CA LEU A 174 3.04 -4.29 11.49
C LEU A 174 3.82 -5.56 11.15
N GLY A 175 4.93 -5.41 10.42
CA GLY A 175 5.80 -6.51 10.02
C GLY A 175 6.45 -6.29 8.66
N ALA A 176 7.13 -7.33 8.17
CA ALA A 176 7.79 -7.32 6.88
C ALA A 176 7.36 -8.51 6.00
N VAL A 177 7.42 -8.31 4.68
CA VAL A 177 7.20 -9.34 3.67
C VAL A 177 8.50 -9.55 2.90
N LEU A 178 9.02 -10.78 2.92
CA LEU A 178 10.14 -11.16 2.08
C LEU A 178 9.64 -11.57 0.70
N ASN A 179 9.97 -10.77 -0.31
CA ASN A 179 9.54 -10.94 -1.70
C ASN A 179 10.65 -11.57 -2.56
N ALA A 180 10.27 -12.16 -3.70
CA ALA A 180 11.17 -12.76 -4.70
C ALA A 180 12.17 -13.78 -4.13
N ARG A 181 11.76 -14.54 -3.10
CA ARG A 181 12.57 -15.61 -2.53
C ARG A 181 12.74 -16.73 -3.56
N ALA A 182 13.97 -16.92 -4.02
CA ALA A 182 14.34 -18.11 -4.79
C ALA A 182 14.58 -19.28 -3.83
N PHE A 183 13.95 -20.42 -4.10
CA PHE A 183 14.32 -21.67 -3.44
C PHE A 183 15.44 -22.33 -4.27
N PRO A 184 16.66 -22.46 -3.72
CA PRO A 184 17.74 -23.17 -4.42
C PRO A 184 17.50 -24.69 -4.50
N LEU A 185 16.51 -25.21 -3.76
CA LEU A 185 16.11 -26.61 -3.80
C LEU A 185 14.92 -26.81 -4.75
N PRO A 186 14.92 -27.88 -5.57
CA PRO A 186 13.77 -28.26 -6.38
C PRO A 186 12.49 -28.38 -5.54
N GLU A 187 11.36 -27.89 -6.06
CA GLU A 187 10.05 -27.89 -5.35
C GLU A 187 9.66 -29.23 -4.74
N ALA A 188 10.04 -30.34 -5.39
CA ALA A 188 9.74 -31.70 -4.94
C ALA A 188 10.37 -32.06 -3.57
N LEU A 189 11.53 -31.47 -3.24
CA LEU A 189 12.19 -31.66 -1.95
C LEU A 189 11.60 -30.73 -0.88
N TYR A 190 11.09 -29.55 -1.28
CA TYR A 190 10.54 -28.57 -0.35
C TYR A 190 9.18 -28.99 0.22
N ARG A 191 8.33 -29.68 -0.55
CA ARG A 191 7.01 -30.18 -0.09
C ARG A 191 7.09 -31.39 0.85
N ARG A 192 8.28 -31.94 1.09
CA ARG A 192 8.53 -33.11 1.96
C ARG A 192 9.07 -32.73 3.34
N LEU A 193 9.27 -31.45 3.60
CA LEU A 193 9.65 -30.87 4.89
C LEU A 193 8.45 -30.15 5.50
#